data_AF-A0A2T4CM48-F1
#
_entry.id   AF-A0A2T4CM48-F1
#
_cell.length_a   1.000
_cell.length_b   1.000
_cell.length_c   1.000
_cell.angle_alpha   90.00
_cell.angle_beta   90.00
_cell.angle_gamma   90.00
#
_symmetry.space_group_name_H-M   'P 1'
#
loop_
_entity.id
_entity.type
_entity.pdbx_description
1 polymer ?
#
loop_
_entity_poly.entity_id
_entity_poly.type
_entity_poly.pdbx_seq_one_letter_code
_entity_poly.pdbx_strand_id
1 'polypeptide(L)'
;ADLIRRYPDSKYVGDARQRMVAIKSRLARYELAVADYYVKREAYLAAANRARYVLENYSDTPEAERALEVMADCYGRLNLNELREDAIATLRENFPSNNSF
;
A
#
# COMPACT_ATOMS: atom_id res chain seq x y z
N ALA A 1 -7.25 -0.96 -18.37
CA ALA A 1 -5.97 -1.59 -18.77
C ALA A 1 -6.11 -2.39 -20.08
N ASP A 2 -6.75 -1.82 -21.12
CA ASP A 2 -7.15 -2.61 -22.29
C ASP A 2 -6.09 -2.66 -23.41
N LEU A 3 -5.22 -1.65 -23.55
CA LEU A 3 -4.23 -1.61 -24.63
C LEU A 3 -3.14 -2.69 -24.50
N ILE A 4 -2.58 -2.87 -23.30
CA ILE A 4 -1.51 -3.86 -23.04
C ILE A 4 -2.05 -5.29 -23.18
N ARG A 5 -3.31 -5.51 -22.78
CA ARG A 5 -3.93 -6.84 -22.80
C ARG A 5 -4.43 -7.25 -24.20
N ARG A 6 -4.81 -6.27 -25.03
CA ARG A 6 -5.33 -6.52 -26.39
C ARG A 6 -4.28 -6.40 -27.50
N TYR A 7 -3.21 -5.63 -27.30
CA TYR A 7 -2.18 -5.38 -28.31
C TYR A 7 -0.76 -5.47 -27.70
N PRO A 8 -0.31 -6.68 -27.32
CA PRO A 8 0.97 -6.88 -26.62
C PRO A 8 2.20 -6.46 -27.44
N ASP A 9 2.12 -6.50 -28.77
CA ASP A 9 3.24 -6.18 -29.68
C ASP A 9 3.25 -4.72 -30.16
N SER A 10 2.35 -3.88 -29.62
CA SER A 10 2.30 -2.47 -29.98
C SER A 10 3.51 -1.72 -29.43
N LYS A 11 4.12 -0.87 -30.27
CA LYS A 11 5.25 0.00 -29.89
C LYS A 11 4.98 0.90 -28.66
N TYR A 12 3.71 1.10 -28.31
CA TYR A 12 3.29 1.92 -27.17
C TYR A 12 3.19 1.14 -25.84
N VAL A 13 3.33 -0.19 -25.85
CA VAL A 13 3.17 -1.02 -24.64
C VAL A 13 4.20 -0.67 -23.57
N GLY A 14 5.45 -0.38 -23.96
CA GLY A 14 6.50 0.04 -23.02
C GLY A 14 6.15 1.31 -22.25
N ASP A 15 5.78 2.39 -22.97
CA ASP A 15 5.37 3.66 -22.38
C ASP A 15 4.08 3.53 -21.55
N ALA A 16 3.08 2.78 -22.05
CA ALA A 16 1.84 2.53 -21.32
C ALA A 16 2.06 1.79 -20.00
N ARG A 17 2.99 0.81 -19.96
CA ARG A 17 3.35 0.09 -18.72
C ARG A 17 3.99 1.02 -17.70
N GLN A 18 4.95 1.85 -18.11
CA GLN A 18 5.61 2.81 -17.22
C GLN A 18 4.61 3.80 -16.63
N ARG A 19 3.70 4.34 -17.46
CA ARG A 19 2.62 5.23 -17.01
C ARG A 19 1.69 4.55 -16.02
N MET A 20 1.37 3.27 -16.23
CA MET A 20 0.51 2.52 -15.31
C MET A 20 1.14 2.39 -13.93
N VAL A 21 2.44 2.08 -13.85
CA VAL A 21 3.19 2.03 -12.58
C VAL A 21 3.13 3.39 -11.87
N ALA A 22 3.40 4.48 -12.60
CA ALA A 22 3.34 5.83 -12.05
C ALA A 22 1.94 6.21 -11.54
N ILE A 23 0.88 5.80 -12.25
CA ILE A 23 -0.50 6.03 -11.82
C ILE A 23 -0.82 5.24 -10.55
N LYS A 24 -0.48 3.95 -10.50
CA LYS A 24 -0.69 3.12 -9.30
C LYS A 24 0.00 3.73 -8.08
N SER A 25 1.28 4.08 -8.21
CA SER A 25 2.05 4.72 -7.15
C SER A 25 1.42 6.05 -6.71
N ARG A 26 0.90 6.86 -7.65
CA ARG A 26 0.19 8.10 -7.30
C ARG A 26 -1.12 7.84 -6.53
N LEU A 27 -1.88 6.81 -6.89
CA LEU A 27 -3.10 6.42 -6.20
C LEU A 27 -2.80 5.86 -4.80
N ALA A 28 -1.77 5.04 -4.68
CA ALA A 28 -1.31 4.51 -3.40
C ALA A 28 -0.91 5.64 -2.43
N ARG A 29 -0.12 6.62 -2.90
CA ARG A 29 0.23 7.81 -2.11
C ARG A 29 -0.98 8.61 -1.64
N TYR A 30 -2.00 8.72 -2.48
CA TYR A 30 -3.24 9.42 -2.11
C TYR A 30 -3.96 8.70 -0.96
N GLU A 31 -4.12 7.39 -1.04
CA GLU A 31 -4.74 6.60 0.03
C GLU A 31 -3.93 6.66 1.33
N LEU A 32 -2.59 6.63 1.26
CA LEU A 32 -1.73 6.82 2.43
C LEU A 32 -1.89 8.22 3.04
N ALA A 33 -2.01 9.27 2.25
CA ALA A 33 -2.25 10.62 2.76
C ALA A 33 -3.61 10.72 3.49
N VAL A 34 -4.63 10.02 3.00
CA VAL A 34 -5.93 9.89 3.69
C VAL A 34 -5.79 9.07 4.97
N ALA A 35 -4.99 8.00 4.96
CA ALA A 35 -4.69 7.21 6.16
C ALA A 35 -4.01 8.08 7.23
N ASP A 36 -2.97 8.85 6.88
CA ASP A 36 -2.28 9.78 7.79
C ASP A 36 -3.24 10.82 8.39
N TYR A 37 -4.18 11.32 7.59
CA TYR A 37 -5.23 12.23 8.08
C TYR A 37 -6.14 11.55 9.12
N TYR A 38 -6.51 10.29 8.92
CA TYR A 38 -7.28 9.54 9.90
C TYR A 38 -6.48 9.20 11.16
N VAL A 39 -5.18 8.87 11.04
CA VAL A 39 -4.29 8.66 12.20
C VAL A 39 -4.23 9.92 13.06
N LYS A 40 -4.07 11.10 12.44
CA LYS A 40 -4.06 12.40 13.16
C LYS A 40 -5.36 12.69 13.91
N ARG A 41 -6.47 12.08 13.51
CA ARG A 41 -7.79 12.20 14.13
C ARG A 41 -8.13 11.01 15.04
N GLU A 42 -7.15 10.15 15.31
CA GLU A 42 -7.29 8.95 16.13
C GLU A 42 -8.33 7.94 15.58
N ALA A 43 -8.68 8.07 14.30
CA ALA A 43 -9.59 7.17 13.60
C ALA A 43 -8.82 5.95 13.05
N TYR A 44 -8.21 5.18 13.96
CA TYR A 44 -7.24 4.12 13.62
C TYR A 44 -7.83 3.01 12.75
N LEU A 45 -9.10 2.64 12.95
CA LEU A 45 -9.75 1.62 12.11
C LEU A 45 -9.91 2.12 10.67
N ALA A 46 -10.28 3.39 10.49
CA ALA A 46 -10.41 3.99 9.16
C ALA A 46 -9.05 4.13 8.48
N ALA A 47 -8.01 4.53 9.21
CA ALA A 47 -6.63 4.57 8.72
C ALA A 47 -6.12 3.18 8.29
N ALA A 48 -6.31 2.16 9.12
CA ALA A 48 -5.93 0.79 8.80
C ALA A 48 -6.66 0.26 7.55
N ASN A 49 -7.96 0.57 7.39
CA ASN A 49 -8.71 0.19 6.20
C ASN A 49 -8.18 0.88 4.92
N ARG A 50 -7.75 2.14 5.01
CA ARG A 50 -7.13 2.87 3.89
C ARG A 50 -5.79 2.26 3.49
N ALA A 51 -4.96 1.92 4.48
CA ALA A 51 -3.70 1.24 4.23
C ALA A 51 -3.91 -0.18 3.67
N ARG A 52 -4.91 -0.93 4.16
CA ARG A 52 -5.27 -2.24 3.61
C ARG A 52 -5.67 -2.16 2.14
N TYR A 53 -6.43 -1.13 1.76
CA TYR A 53 -6.79 -0.91 0.36
C TYR A 53 -5.57 -0.75 -0.55
N VAL A 54 -4.50 -0.10 -0.06
CA VAL A 54 -3.23 0.03 -0.80
C VAL A 54 -2.60 -1.35 -1.03
N LEU A 55 -2.61 -2.24 -0.04
CA LEU A 55 -2.08 -3.60 -0.22
C LEU A 55 -2.91 -4.45 -1.17
N GLU A 56 -4.24 -4.34 -1.11
CA GLU A 56 -5.12 -5.12 -1.98
C GLU A 56 -5.04 -4.68 -3.45
N ASN A 57 -4.84 -3.38 -3.72
CA ASN A 57 -4.94 -2.82 -5.07
C ASN A 57 -3.60 -2.39 -5.69
N TYR A 58 -2.60 -2.09 -4.85
CA TYR A 58 -1.33 -1.48 -5.24
C TYR A 58 -0.12 -2.15 -4.53
N SER A 59 -0.20 -3.44 -4.21
CA SER A 59 0.89 -4.20 -3.58
C SER A 59 2.20 -4.19 -4.39
N ASP A 60 2.14 -3.98 -5.70
CA ASP A 60 3.29 -3.88 -6.59
C ASP A 60 3.97 -2.50 -6.59
N THR A 61 3.58 -1.61 -5.68
CA THR A 61 4.13 -0.26 -5.55
C THR A 61 5.02 -0.12 -4.31
N PRO A 62 6.04 0.77 -4.34
CA PRO A 62 6.87 1.04 -3.15
C PRO A 62 6.06 1.50 -1.93
N GLU A 63 4.90 2.12 -2.17
CA GLU A 63 3.98 2.57 -1.12
C GLU A 63 3.38 1.43 -0.28
N ALA A 64 3.44 0.18 -0.75
CA ALA A 64 2.98 -0.99 0.00
C ALA A 64 3.72 -1.18 1.33
N GLU A 65 5.01 -0.86 1.38
CA GLU A 65 5.83 -0.91 2.59
C GLU A 65 5.26 0.01 3.68
N ARG A 66 5.01 1.27 3.31
CA ARG A 66 4.42 2.26 4.22
C ARG A 66 3.00 1.89 4.64
N ALA A 67 2.23 1.26 3.76
CA ALA A 67 0.89 0.80 4.11
C ALA A 67 0.92 -0.25 5.24
N LEU A 68 1.85 -1.21 5.18
CA LEU A 68 2.03 -2.18 6.26
C LEU A 68 2.43 -1.53 7.58
N GLU A 69 3.30 -0.52 7.55
CA GLU A 69 3.67 0.24 8.76
C GLU A 69 2.47 0.93 9.40
N VAL A 70 1.64 1.60 8.59
CA VAL A 70 0.42 2.27 9.07
C VAL A 70 -0.56 1.26 9.65
N MET A 71 -0.72 0.09 9.01
CA MET A 71 -1.56 -0.99 9.53
C MET A 71 -1.05 -1.49 10.88
N ALA A 72 0.25 -1.79 11.01
CA ALA A 72 0.85 -2.27 12.25
C ALA A 72 0.70 -1.25 13.40
N ASP A 73 0.96 0.04 13.17
CA ASP A 73 0.74 1.10 14.17
C ASP A 73 -0.74 1.20 14.57
N CYS A 74 -1.65 1.27 13.59
CA CYS A 74 -3.08 1.39 13.86
C CYS A 74 -3.65 0.18 14.62
N TYR A 75 -3.27 -1.04 14.26
CA TYR A 75 -3.69 -2.25 14.96
C TYR A 75 -3.13 -2.31 16.38
N GLY A 76 -1.88 -1.87 16.60
CA GLY A 76 -1.32 -1.72 17.93
C GLY A 76 -2.13 -0.76 18.81
N ARG A 77 -2.52 0.40 18.28
CA ARG A 77 -3.35 1.38 19.00
C ARG A 77 -4.77 0.89 19.29
N LEU A 78 -5.28 -0.02 18.47
CA LEU A 78 -6.57 -0.68 18.68
C LEU A 78 -6.50 -1.92 19.59
N ASN A 79 -5.32 -2.27 20.11
CA ASN A 79 -5.06 -3.51 20.86
C ASN A 79 -5.38 -4.80 20.07
N LEU A 80 -5.31 -4.74 18.74
CA LEU A 80 -5.51 -5.89 17.85
C LEU A 80 -4.16 -6.56 17.58
N ASN A 81 -3.60 -7.21 18.60
CA ASN A 81 -2.22 -7.70 18.59
C ASN A 81 -1.95 -8.74 17.49
N GLU A 82 -2.87 -9.67 17.25
CA GLU A 82 -2.71 -10.68 16.20
C GLU A 82 -2.54 -10.04 14.81
N LEU A 83 -3.46 -9.13 14.44
CA LEU A 83 -3.40 -8.40 13.18
C LEU A 83 -2.16 -7.50 13.06
N ARG A 84 -1.69 -6.95 14.18
CA ARG A 84 -0.44 -6.18 14.23
C ARG A 84 0.75 -7.07 13.91
N GLU A 85 0.88 -8.21 14.58
CA GLU A 85 1.99 -9.13 14.37
C GLU A 85 1.98 -9.69 12.95
N ASP A 86 0.82 -10.01 12.38
CA ASP A 86 0.69 -10.43 10.98
C ASP A 86 1.19 -9.35 10.00
N ALA A 87 0.81 -8.09 10.24
CA ALA A 87 1.28 -6.96 9.44
C ALA A 87 2.81 -6.77 9.57
N ILE A 88 3.37 -6.91 10.76
CA ILE A 88 4.83 -6.82 11.01
C ILE A 88 5.56 -7.99 10.36
N ALA A 89 5.03 -9.22 10.46
CA ALA A 89 5.62 -10.40 9.83
C ALA A 89 5.67 -10.23 8.30
N THR A 90 4.57 -9.77 7.70
CA THR A 90 4.49 -9.48 6.26
C THR A 90 5.47 -8.37 5.86
N LEU A 91 5.60 -7.31 6.67
CA LEU A 91 6.56 -6.24 6.45
C LEU A 91 7.99 -6.75 6.45
N ARG A 92 8.37 -7.56 7.44
CA ARG A 92 9.73 -8.11 7.55
C ARG A 92 10.06 -9.11 6.44
N GLU A 93 9.09 -9.90 6.01
CA GLU A 93 9.27 -10.86 4.92
C GLU A 93 9.49 -10.16 3.57
N ASN A 94 8.68 -9.15 3.27
CA ASN A 94 8.70 -8.48 1.96
C ASN A 94 9.68 -7.30 1.90
N PHE A 95 9.98 -6.67 3.04
CA PHE A 95 10.81 -5.46 3.17
C PHE A 95 11.86 -5.63 4.28
N PRO A 96 12.82 -6.55 4.15
CA PRO A 96 13.79 -6.88 5.21
C PRO A 96 14.77 -5.74 5.55
N SER A 97 14.85 -4.69 4.72
CA SER A 97 15.64 -3.49 5.01
C SER A 97 14.89 -2.45 5.86
N ASN A 98 13.59 -2.66 6.11
CA ASN A 98 12.78 -1.80 6.94
C ASN A 98 13.05 -2.06 8.42
N ASN A 99 13.28 -0.99 9.20
CA ASN A 99 13.61 -1.05 10.63
C ASN A 99 12.55 -0.36 11.52
N SER A 100 11.32 -0.15 11.02
CA SER A 100 10.25 0.54 11.76
C SER A 100 9.70 -0.27 12.94
N PHE A 101 9.91 -1.60 12.97
CA PHE A 101 9.43 -2.51 14.02
C PHE A 101 10.41 -3.62 14.39
#